data_AF-A0A955CJC2-F1
#
_entry.id   AF-A0A955CJC2-F1
#
_cell.length_a   1.000
_cell.length_b   1.000
_cell.length_c   1.000
_cell.angle_alpha   90.00
_cell.angle_beta   90.00
_cell.angle_gamma   90.00
#
_symmetry.space_group_name_H-M   'P 1'
#
loop_
_entity.id
_entity.type
_entity.pdbx_description
1 polymer ?
#
loop_
_entity_poly.entity_id
_entity_poly.type
_entity_poly.pdbx_seq_one_letter_code
_entity_poly.pdbx_strand_id
1 'polypeptide(L)'
;MTDDWQFDDPRNAASLTTSFVLDGAPILRVYHDYDGGWQFHGSPNDPATEDVARVVSLDSVVTRDPAIAQLHDLPFGWRAIRNSTDSPWVREKNNPFPTYEENGYYLDDAVWLSKFRDDLDPPSEETRDNLSVGEYVKLLFRFAAEDAERDDHETERMWVLITDLDDDGYYVGTVENDPHHSDKLKCGDTISFHPLHVMAVLEEDA
;
A
#
# COMPACT_ATOMS: atom_id res chain seq x y z
N MET A 1 -9.65 -3.17 36.10
CA MET A 1 -9.76 -2.50 34.79
C MET A 1 -9.08 -3.43 33.83
N THR A 2 -9.85 -4.21 33.09
CA THR A 2 -9.32 -5.04 32.01
C THR A 2 -8.77 -4.10 30.94
N ASP A 3 -7.54 -4.37 30.53
CA ASP A 3 -6.85 -3.64 29.48
C ASP A 3 -7.57 -3.92 28.15
N ASP A 4 -8.50 -3.04 27.74
CA ASP A 4 -9.34 -3.19 26.54
C ASP A 4 -8.58 -2.79 25.26
N TRP A 5 -7.27 -3.08 25.24
CA TRP A 5 -6.41 -2.85 24.08
C TRP A 5 -6.61 -3.98 23.09
N GLN A 6 -7.21 -3.66 21.93
CA GLN A 6 -7.61 -4.63 20.91
C GLN A 6 -6.65 -4.68 19.71
N PHE A 7 -5.70 -3.75 19.61
CA PHE A 7 -4.71 -3.75 18.54
C PHE A 7 -3.66 -4.84 18.80
N ASP A 8 -3.24 -5.50 17.73
CA ASP A 8 -2.09 -6.41 17.76
C ASP A 8 -0.77 -5.64 17.99
N ASP A 9 -0.73 -4.37 17.56
CA ASP A 9 0.38 -3.45 17.81
C ASP A 9 0.48 -3.04 19.29
N PRO A 10 1.69 -2.85 19.83
CA PRO A 10 1.85 -2.36 21.19
C PRO A 10 1.33 -0.91 21.30
N ARG A 11 0.87 -0.52 22.49
CA ARG A 11 0.39 0.84 22.79
C ARG A 11 1.35 1.97 22.34
N ASN A 12 2.65 1.71 22.38
CA ASN A 12 3.70 2.65 22.00
C ASN A 12 4.17 2.49 20.54
N ALA A 13 3.47 1.73 19.69
CA ALA A 13 3.73 1.66 18.27
C ALA A 13 3.80 3.08 17.69
N ALA A 14 4.86 3.34 16.93
CA ALA A 14 5.07 4.63 16.32
C ALA A 14 4.03 4.81 15.20
N SER A 15 3.35 5.94 15.23
CA SER A 15 2.33 6.30 14.24
C SER A 15 2.55 7.72 13.75
N LEU A 16 2.18 7.98 12.50
CA LEU A 16 2.27 9.29 11.89
C LEU A 16 0.96 10.06 12.02
N THR A 17 1.06 11.36 12.26
CA THR A 17 -0.07 12.29 12.23
C THR A 17 0.41 13.69 11.85
N THR A 18 -0.49 14.69 11.85
CA THR A 18 -0.14 16.08 11.53
C THR A 18 -0.32 16.98 12.74
N SER A 19 0.40 18.12 12.76
CA SER A 19 0.19 19.16 13.78
C SER A 19 -1.27 19.62 13.83
N PHE A 20 -1.96 19.69 12.68
CA PHE A 20 -3.39 20.01 12.63
C PHE A 20 -4.24 19.08 13.49
N VAL A 21 -4.00 17.77 13.37
CA VAL A 21 -4.68 16.78 14.21
C VAL A 21 -4.33 17.01 15.67
N LEU A 22 -3.06 17.24 16.01
CA LEU A 22 -2.65 17.51 17.40
C LEU A 22 -3.29 18.78 17.97
N ASP A 23 -3.45 19.81 17.15
CA ASP A 23 -4.01 21.12 17.50
C ASP A 23 -5.54 21.15 17.62
N GLY A 24 -6.23 20.06 17.26
CA GLY A 24 -7.68 19.95 17.47
C GLY A 24 -8.47 19.44 16.28
N ALA A 25 -7.86 19.32 15.10
CA ALA A 25 -8.58 18.84 13.93
C ALA A 25 -9.04 17.38 14.13
N PRO A 26 -10.25 17.02 13.65
CA PRO A 26 -10.75 15.66 13.74
C PRO A 26 -9.93 14.72 12.85
N ILE A 27 -9.75 13.47 13.27
CA ILE A 27 -9.17 12.42 12.42
C ILE A 27 -10.27 11.96 11.46
N LEU A 28 -10.05 12.09 10.16
CA LEU A 28 -11.03 11.76 9.12
C LEU A 28 -10.53 10.69 8.16
N ARG A 29 -9.22 10.48 8.09
CA ARG A 29 -8.57 9.50 7.22
C ARG A 29 -7.52 8.74 8.04
N VAL A 30 -7.61 7.42 8.02
CA VAL A 30 -6.70 6.52 8.71
C VAL A 30 -6.12 5.56 7.69
N TYR A 31 -4.81 5.36 7.73
CA TYR A 31 -4.10 4.45 6.85
C TYR A 31 -3.38 3.42 7.71
N HIS A 32 -3.47 2.16 7.29
CA HIS A 32 -2.61 1.11 7.77
C HIS A 32 -1.74 0.69 6.58
N ASP A 33 -0.50 1.13 6.61
CA ASP A 33 0.43 1.01 5.50
C ASP A 33 0.82 -0.46 5.26
N TYR A 34 1.45 -0.71 4.12
CA TYR A 34 1.88 -2.05 3.74
C TYR A 34 3.03 -2.60 4.60
N ASP A 35 3.80 -1.72 5.24
CA ASP A 35 4.87 -2.05 6.19
C ASP A 35 4.37 -2.19 7.65
N GLY A 36 3.05 -2.06 7.87
CA GLY A 36 2.43 -2.09 9.20
C GLY A 36 2.43 -0.75 9.93
N GLY A 37 2.86 0.33 9.27
CA GLY A 37 2.77 1.69 9.81
C GLY A 37 1.32 2.17 9.95
N TRP A 38 1.03 2.93 11.02
CA TRP A 38 -0.25 3.60 11.19
C TRP A 38 -0.13 5.09 10.90
N GLN A 39 -1.06 5.65 10.10
CA GLN A 39 -1.15 7.09 9.86
C GLN A 39 -2.55 7.65 10.11
N PHE A 40 -2.61 8.85 10.69
CA PHE A 40 -3.86 9.50 11.11
C PHE A 40 -3.92 10.95 10.65
N HIS A 41 -4.85 11.27 9.74
CA HIS A 41 -4.95 12.60 9.13
C HIS A 41 -6.35 13.20 9.26
N GLY A 42 -6.38 14.53 9.24
CA GLY A 42 -7.61 15.31 9.19
C GLY A 42 -8.14 15.51 7.78
N SER A 43 -8.71 16.69 7.53
CA SER A 43 -9.30 17.06 6.24
C SER A 43 -8.29 16.93 5.08
N PRO A 44 -8.73 16.54 3.87
CA PRO A 44 -7.91 16.62 2.66
C PRO A 44 -7.37 18.03 2.36
N ASN A 45 -8.01 19.07 2.88
CA ASN A 45 -7.56 20.46 2.74
C ASN A 45 -6.38 20.82 3.65
N ASP A 46 -6.03 19.94 4.60
CA ASP A 46 -4.89 20.07 5.51
C ASP A 46 -3.87 18.97 5.16
N PRO A 47 -3.05 19.16 4.10
CA PRO A 47 -2.17 18.12 3.58
C PRO A 47 -1.09 17.72 4.59
N ALA A 48 -0.70 16.44 4.56
CA ALA A 48 0.34 15.88 5.41
C ALA A 48 1.71 16.07 4.75
N THR A 49 2.30 17.24 4.93
CA THR A 49 3.65 17.57 4.47
C THR A 49 4.69 17.31 5.58
N GLU A 50 5.97 17.20 5.20
CA GLU A 50 7.05 16.93 6.16
C GLU A 50 7.12 17.92 7.32
N ASP A 51 6.83 19.21 7.09
CA ASP A 51 6.90 20.25 8.12
C ASP A 51 5.80 20.14 9.19
N VAL A 52 4.66 19.55 8.83
CA VAL A 52 3.54 19.31 9.76
C VAL A 52 3.48 17.88 10.27
N ALA A 53 4.25 16.96 9.69
CA ALA A 53 4.31 15.56 10.11
C ALA A 53 4.81 15.42 11.56
N ARG A 54 4.17 14.55 12.34
CA ARG A 54 4.47 14.28 13.75
C ARG A 54 4.41 12.79 14.01
N VAL A 55 5.36 12.30 14.80
CA VAL A 55 5.34 10.92 15.32
C VAL A 55 4.69 10.92 16.69
N VAL A 56 3.73 10.02 16.88
CA VAL A 56 3.00 9.81 18.14
C VAL A 56 2.92 8.32 18.47
N SER A 57 2.46 7.98 19.67
CA SER A 57 2.09 6.60 19.98
C SER A 57 0.66 6.31 19.54
N LEU A 58 0.40 5.08 19.09
CA LEU A 58 -0.96 4.62 18.77
C LEU A 58 -1.93 4.84 19.96
N ASP A 59 -1.49 4.60 21.19
CA ASP A 59 -2.26 4.86 22.41
C ASP A 59 -2.68 6.34 22.56
N SER A 60 -1.81 7.28 22.21
CA SER A 60 -2.14 8.70 22.28
C SER A 60 -3.23 9.09 21.28
N VAL A 61 -3.24 8.45 20.11
CA VAL A 61 -4.26 8.62 19.08
C VAL A 61 -5.60 8.04 19.55
N VAL A 62 -5.60 6.79 20.04
CA VAL A 62 -6.82 6.14 20.55
C VAL A 62 -7.40 6.86 21.76
N THR A 63 -6.54 7.39 22.64
CA THR A 63 -6.97 8.21 23.79
C THR A 63 -7.63 9.51 23.34
N ARG A 64 -7.09 10.14 22.28
CA ARG A 64 -7.66 11.36 21.70
C ARG A 64 -8.98 11.09 20.98
N ASP A 65 -9.05 9.98 20.27
CA ASP A 65 -10.20 9.58 19.47
C ASP A 65 -10.53 8.10 19.69
N PRO A 66 -11.41 7.78 20.66
CA PRO A 66 -11.78 6.40 20.97
C PRO A 66 -12.44 5.65 19.81
N ALA A 67 -12.96 6.35 18.79
CA ALA A 67 -13.54 5.69 17.62
C ALA A 67 -12.49 4.97 16.76
N ILE A 68 -11.20 5.25 16.96
CA ILE A 68 -10.08 4.56 16.30
C ILE A 68 -9.99 3.10 16.76
N ALA A 69 -10.43 2.77 17.98
CA ALA A 69 -10.47 1.36 18.43
C ALA A 69 -11.35 0.47 17.54
N GLN A 70 -12.33 1.05 16.82
CA GLN A 70 -13.12 0.31 15.84
C GLN A 70 -12.30 -0.13 14.62
N LEU A 71 -11.07 0.34 14.45
CA LEU A 71 -10.20 0.02 13.33
C LEU A 71 -9.04 -0.90 13.73
N HIS A 72 -9.06 -1.51 14.93
CA HIS A 72 -7.99 -2.40 15.40
C HIS A 72 -7.68 -3.57 14.46
N ASP A 73 -8.65 -3.96 13.64
CA ASP A 73 -8.60 -5.03 12.66
C ASP A 73 -8.44 -4.53 11.22
N LEU A 74 -8.12 -3.25 11.00
CA LEU A 74 -7.88 -2.72 9.65
C LEU A 74 -6.67 -3.46 9.06
N PRO A 75 -6.77 -4.12 7.89
CA PRO A 75 -5.64 -4.86 7.33
C PRO A 75 -4.51 -3.95 6.83
N PHE A 76 -3.29 -4.47 6.69
CA PHE A 76 -2.19 -3.76 6.01
C PHE A 76 -2.59 -3.39 4.58
N GLY A 77 -2.16 -2.20 4.14
CA GLY A 77 -2.53 -1.64 2.84
C GLY A 77 -3.99 -1.19 2.74
N TRP A 78 -4.72 -1.03 3.86
CA TRP A 78 -6.08 -0.51 3.87
C TRP A 78 -6.14 0.90 4.45
N ARG A 79 -7.21 1.62 4.10
CA ARG A 79 -7.59 2.87 4.74
C ARG A 79 -9.02 2.85 5.24
N ALA A 80 -9.30 3.73 6.18
CA ALA A 80 -10.64 4.05 6.64
C ALA A 80 -10.88 5.55 6.57
N ILE A 81 -12.00 5.96 5.96
CA ILE A 81 -12.39 7.36 5.78
C ILE A 81 -13.76 7.61 6.42
N ARG A 82 -13.95 8.77 7.03
CA ARG A 82 -15.25 9.24 7.52
C ARG A 82 -15.43 10.74 7.26
N ASN A 83 -16.68 11.18 7.10
CA ASN A 83 -16.99 12.58 6.80
C ASN A 83 -16.92 13.51 8.03
N SER A 84 -17.11 12.96 9.23
CA SER A 84 -17.07 13.67 10.50
C SER A 84 -16.81 12.69 11.64
N THR A 85 -16.57 13.18 12.86
CA THR A 85 -16.39 12.35 14.07
C THR A 85 -17.59 11.47 14.40
N ASP A 86 -18.79 11.84 13.93
CA ASP A 86 -20.04 11.11 14.17
C ASP A 86 -20.40 10.15 13.02
N SER A 87 -19.66 10.20 11.91
CA SER A 87 -19.91 9.35 10.75
C SER A 87 -19.26 7.97 10.93
N PRO A 88 -19.89 6.89 10.45
CA PRO A 88 -19.24 5.58 10.43
C PRO A 88 -18.01 5.60 9.52
N TRP A 89 -17.04 4.73 9.82
CA TRP A 89 -15.91 4.48 8.95
C TRP A 89 -16.33 3.74 7.68
N VAL A 90 -15.87 4.22 6.54
CA VAL A 90 -15.86 3.48 5.28
C VAL A 90 -14.45 2.92 5.12
N ARG A 91 -14.33 1.59 5.07
CA ARG A 91 -13.06 0.89 4.92
C ARG A 91 -12.89 0.48 3.46
N GLU A 92 -11.70 0.70 2.92
CA GLU A 92 -11.35 0.32 1.56
C GLU A 92 -9.86 0.02 1.46
N LYS A 93 -9.46 -0.75 0.46
CA LYS A 93 -8.05 -1.00 0.20
C LYS A 93 -7.39 0.31 -0.25
N ASN A 94 -6.32 0.70 0.42
CA ASN A 94 -5.51 1.84 0.04
C ASN A 94 -4.45 1.37 -0.95
N ASN A 95 -4.85 1.26 -2.22
CA ASN A 95 -3.92 0.98 -3.29
C ASN A 95 -3.53 2.33 -3.92
N PRO A 96 -2.37 2.94 -3.59
CA PRO A 96 -1.82 4.02 -4.43
C PRO A 96 -1.38 3.47 -5.81
N PHE A 97 -1.36 2.14 -5.94
CA PHE A 97 -1.06 1.38 -7.14
C PHE A 97 -2.32 1.06 -7.94
N PRO A 98 -2.18 0.67 -9.22
CA PRO A 98 -3.32 0.40 -10.09
C PRO A 98 -4.38 -0.48 -9.43
N THR A 99 -5.65 -0.08 -9.53
CA THR A 99 -6.80 -0.85 -9.04
C THR A 99 -7.57 -1.46 -10.22
N TYR A 100 -8.23 -2.59 -9.99
CA TYR A 100 -9.03 -3.18 -11.06
C TYR A 100 -10.19 -2.28 -11.50
N GLU A 101 -10.82 -1.55 -10.57
CA GLU A 101 -11.94 -0.64 -10.89
C GLU A 101 -11.50 0.53 -11.79
N GLU A 102 -10.35 1.14 -11.50
CA GLU A 102 -9.87 2.31 -12.24
C GLU A 102 -9.05 1.93 -13.49
N ASN A 103 -8.20 0.90 -13.37
CA ASN A 103 -7.20 0.55 -14.38
C ASN A 103 -7.55 -0.71 -15.16
N GLY A 104 -8.49 -1.54 -14.69
CA GLY A 104 -8.76 -2.86 -15.25
C GLY A 104 -7.71 -3.93 -14.92
N TYR A 105 -6.79 -3.62 -14.00
CA TYR A 105 -5.82 -4.55 -13.43
C TYR A 105 -5.37 -4.06 -12.05
N TYR A 106 -4.82 -4.95 -11.24
CA TYR A 106 -4.08 -4.59 -10.03
C TYR A 106 -2.78 -5.40 -9.92
N LEU A 107 -1.85 -4.93 -9.09
CA LEU A 107 -0.58 -5.63 -8.84
C LEU A 107 -0.73 -6.59 -7.66
N ASP A 108 -0.43 -7.86 -7.89
CA ASP A 108 -0.43 -8.89 -6.84
C ASP A 108 0.82 -8.75 -5.95
N ASP A 109 0.67 -8.94 -4.64
CA ASP A 109 1.79 -9.01 -3.69
C ASP A 109 2.56 -10.32 -3.90
N ALA A 110 3.75 -10.22 -4.48
CA ALA A 110 4.59 -11.37 -4.80
C ALA A 110 5.11 -12.07 -3.54
N VAL A 111 5.35 -11.32 -2.46
CA VAL A 111 5.85 -11.83 -1.16
C VAL A 111 4.76 -12.56 -0.41
N TRP A 112 3.53 -12.04 -0.42
CA TRP A 112 2.41 -12.74 0.17
C TRP A 112 2.08 -14.02 -0.58
N LEU A 113 2.07 -13.96 -1.92
CA LEU A 113 1.75 -15.12 -2.74
C LEU A 113 2.79 -16.24 -2.65
N SER A 114 4.07 -15.93 -2.49
CA SER A 114 5.12 -16.96 -2.37
C SER A 114 4.96 -17.86 -1.14
N LYS A 115 4.19 -17.43 -0.13
CA LYS A 115 3.83 -18.27 1.03
C LYS A 115 2.91 -19.43 0.67
N PHE A 116 2.20 -19.33 -0.46
CA PHE A 116 1.19 -20.30 -0.91
C PHE A 116 1.52 -20.88 -2.30
N ARG A 117 2.53 -20.35 -2.98
CA ARG A 117 2.92 -20.70 -4.34
C ARG A 117 4.41 -20.94 -4.44
N ASP A 118 4.78 -22.20 -4.70
CA ASP A 118 6.18 -22.63 -4.81
C ASP A 118 6.87 -22.14 -6.09
N ASP A 119 6.11 -21.62 -7.06
CA ASP A 119 6.63 -21.09 -8.32
C ASP A 119 7.00 -19.60 -8.27
N LEU A 120 6.94 -19.01 -7.07
CA LEU A 120 7.31 -17.64 -6.75
C LEU A 120 8.48 -17.64 -5.77
N ASP A 121 9.58 -17.02 -6.16
CA ASP A 121 10.75 -16.81 -5.29
C ASP A 121 11.17 -15.33 -5.36
N PRO A 122 10.39 -14.42 -4.75
CA PRO A 122 10.70 -13.00 -4.79
C PRO A 122 12.03 -12.72 -4.10
N PRO A 123 12.82 -11.74 -4.58
CA PRO A 123 14.06 -11.35 -3.95
C PRO A 123 13.88 -10.95 -2.48
N SER A 124 14.99 -10.94 -1.75
CA SER A 124 14.99 -10.51 -0.35
C SER A 124 14.42 -9.10 -0.19
N GLU A 125 13.86 -8.81 0.99
CA GLU A 125 13.40 -7.46 1.34
C GLU A 125 14.47 -6.41 1.12
N GLU A 126 15.70 -6.67 1.60
CA GLU A 126 16.85 -5.79 1.38
C GLU A 126 17.10 -5.51 -0.11
N THR A 127 16.98 -6.53 -0.97
CA THR A 127 17.12 -6.35 -2.43
C THR A 127 16.00 -5.49 -2.99
N ARG A 128 14.74 -5.77 -2.63
CA ARG A 128 13.56 -5.07 -3.17
C ARG A 128 13.49 -3.61 -2.72
N ASP A 129 14.03 -3.29 -1.54
CA ASP A 129 14.02 -1.95 -0.97
C ASP A 129 15.19 -1.08 -1.46
N ASN A 130 16.18 -1.65 -2.16
CA ASN A 130 17.38 -0.96 -2.64
C ASN A 130 17.55 -1.03 -4.16
N LEU A 131 16.43 -1.08 -4.91
CA LEU A 131 16.47 -1.07 -6.37
C LEU A 131 16.75 0.36 -6.88
N SER A 132 17.32 0.42 -8.09
CA SER A 132 17.79 1.65 -8.74
C SER A 132 17.06 1.90 -10.06
N VAL A 133 16.93 3.18 -10.40
CA VAL A 133 16.53 3.59 -11.75
C VAL A 133 17.45 2.96 -12.79
N GLY A 134 16.86 2.36 -13.82
CA GLY A 134 17.56 1.59 -14.85
C GLY A 134 17.48 0.07 -14.66
N GLU A 135 17.08 -0.41 -13.48
CA GLU A 135 16.88 -1.85 -13.26
C GLU A 135 15.55 -2.34 -13.82
N TYR A 136 15.54 -3.60 -14.25
CA TYR A 136 14.35 -4.27 -14.74
C TYR A 136 13.81 -5.20 -13.65
N VAL A 137 12.54 -5.05 -13.34
CA VAL A 137 11.82 -5.91 -12.40
C VAL A 137 10.66 -6.61 -13.08
N LYS A 138 10.33 -7.80 -12.60
CA LYS A 138 9.15 -8.53 -13.02
C LYS A 138 8.07 -8.41 -11.95
N LEU A 139 6.88 -7.99 -12.36
CA LEU A 139 5.71 -7.85 -11.49
C LEU A 139 4.60 -8.84 -11.89
N LEU A 140 3.66 -9.07 -10.97
CA LEU A 140 2.45 -9.87 -11.18
C LEU A 140 1.25 -8.95 -11.42
N PHE A 141 0.74 -8.93 -12.65
CA PHE A 141 -0.44 -8.15 -13.01
C PHE A 141 -1.66 -9.06 -13.03
N ARG A 142 -2.68 -8.74 -12.24
CA ARG A 142 -3.95 -9.45 -12.27
C ARG A 142 -5.01 -8.62 -12.98
N PHE A 143 -5.59 -9.19 -14.03
CA PHE A 143 -6.65 -8.60 -14.86
C PHE A 143 -8.05 -9.05 -14.41
N ALA A 144 -8.26 -9.14 -13.11
CA ALA A 144 -9.53 -9.47 -12.49
C ALA A 144 -9.67 -8.73 -11.16
N ALA A 145 -10.91 -8.64 -10.66
CA ALA A 145 -11.17 -8.06 -9.35
C ALA A 145 -10.46 -8.88 -8.25
N GLU A 146 -10.05 -8.22 -7.17
CA GLU A 146 -9.30 -8.86 -6.08
C GLU A 146 -10.08 -10.00 -5.41
N ASP A 147 -11.39 -9.83 -5.26
CA ASP A 147 -12.33 -10.77 -4.66
C ASP A 147 -12.87 -11.82 -5.65
N ALA A 148 -12.52 -11.73 -6.93
CA ALA A 148 -12.86 -12.74 -7.92
C ALA A 148 -12.13 -14.06 -7.63
N GLU A 149 -12.73 -15.18 -8.01
CA GLU A 149 -12.04 -16.48 -8.00
C GLU A 149 -10.76 -16.38 -8.85
N ARG A 150 -9.65 -16.92 -8.34
CA ARG A 150 -8.38 -16.93 -9.08
C ARG A 150 -8.47 -18.00 -10.18
N ASP A 151 -8.70 -17.59 -11.43
CA ASP A 151 -8.49 -18.44 -12.61
C ASP A 151 -7.04 -18.31 -13.10
N ASP A 152 -6.47 -19.40 -13.61
CA ASP A 152 -5.06 -19.53 -14.03
C ASP A 152 -4.68 -18.56 -15.18
N HIS A 153 -5.66 -17.95 -15.85
CA HIS A 153 -5.46 -17.10 -17.03
C HIS A 153 -5.53 -15.59 -16.76
N GLU A 154 -5.77 -15.18 -15.51
CA GLU A 154 -6.01 -13.78 -15.18
C GLU A 154 -4.78 -13.06 -14.63
N THR A 155 -3.66 -13.78 -14.45
CA THR A 155 -2.41 -13.20 -13.91
C THR A 155 -1.26 -13.33 -14.90
N GLU A 156 -0.64 -12.21 -15.25
CA GLU A 156 0.50 -12.13 -16.16
C GLU A 156 1.75 -11.64 -15.45
N ARG A 157 2.91 -12.18 -15.87
CA ARG A 157 4.23 -11.81 -15.35
C ARG A 157 4.92 -10.91 -16.36
N MET A 158 5.03 -9.63 -16.05
CA MET A 158 5.51 -8.64 -17.02
C MET A 158 6.72 -7.89 -16.50
N TRP A 159 7.62 -7.53 -17.42
CA TRP A 159 8.81 -6.75 -17.12
C TRP A 159 8.48 -5.26 -17.09
N VAL A 160 9.09 -4.57 -16.13
CA VAL A 160 8.95 -3.14 -15.90
C VAL A 160 10.35 -2.58 -15.69
N LEU A 161 10.70 -1.56 -16.46
CA LEU A 161 11.93 -0.78 -16.28
C LEU A 161 11.67 0.31 -15.23
N ILE A 162 12.45 0.34 -14.15
CA ILE A 162 12.38 1.42 -13.16
C ILE A 162 12.92 2.70 -13.78
N THR A 163 12.10 3.75 -13.82
CA THR A 163 12.41 5.04 -14.44
C THR A 163 12.51 6.18 -13.43
N ASP A 164 11.82 6.09 -12.30
CA ASP A 164 11.86 7.09 -11.23
C ASP A 164 11.40 6.53 -9.87
N LEU A 165 11.43 7.37 -8.85
CA LEU A 165 10.69 7.19 -7.59
C LEU A 165 9.63 8.29 -7.48
N ASP A 166 8.43 7.97 -7.01
CA ASP A 166 7.41 8.99 -6.73
C ASP A 166 7.67 9.72 -5.40
N ASP A 167 6.84 10.72 -5.10
CA ASP A 167 6.99 11.57 -3.90
C ASP A 167 6.87 10.76 -2.59
N ASP A 168 6.24 9.59 -2.63
CA ASP A 168 6.08 8.68 -1.48
C ASP A 168 7.22 7.63 -1.42
N GLY A 169 8.18 7.69 -2.36
CA GLY A 169 9.31 6.78 -2.43
C GLY A 169 8.99 5.42 -3.05
N TYR A 170 7.84 5.26 -3.71
CA TYR A 170 7.54 4.04 -4.46
C TYR A 170 8.17 4.09 -5.85
N TYR A 171 8.44 2.91 -6.41
CA TYR A 171 9.05 2.82 -7.73
C TYR A 171 8.04 3.22 -8.81
N VAL A 172 8.49 4.07 -9.72
CA VAL A 172 7.80 4.37 -10.97
C VAL A 172 8.53 3.66 -12.09
N GLY A 173 7.79 2.96 -12.95
CA GLY A 173 8.38 2.22 -14.05
C GLY A 173 7.53 2.16 -15.31
N THR A 174 8.19 1.81 -16.41
CA THR A 174 7.60 1.66 -17.74
C THR A 174 7.43 0.18 -18.05
N VAL A 175 6.24 -0.22 -18.48
CA VAL A 175 5.95 -1.61 -18.88
C VAL A 175 6.66 -1.94 -20.20
N GLU A 176 7.40 -3.04 -20.25
CA GLU A 176 8.28 -3.37 -21.39
C GLU A 176 7.71 -4.45 -22.32
N ASN A 177 6.54 -5.00 -22.01
CA ASN A 177 5.85 -5.97 -22.87
C ASN A 177 4.33 -5.76 -22.85
N ASP A 178 3.67 -6.08 -23.96
CA ASP A 178 2.21 -6.06 -24.02
C ASP A 178 1.62 -7.24 -23.24
N PRO A 179 0.53 -7.05 -22.48
CA PRO A 179 -0.23 -8.14 -21.91
C PRO A 179 -0.92 -8.97 -23.00
N HIS A 180 -1.13 -10.25 -22.73
CA HIS A 180 -1.78 -11.18 -23.65
C HIS A 180 -3.31 -11.14 -23.58
N HIS A 181 -3.88 -10.89 -22.40
CA HIS A 181 -5.32 -11.05 -22.15
C HIS A 181 -6.05 -9.74 -21.82
N SER A 182 -5.43 -8.58 -22.06
CA SER A 182 -6.02 -7.29 -21.75
C SER A 182 -5.60 -6.21 -22.73
N ASP A 183 -6.55 -5.35 -23.11
CA ASP A 183 -6.27 -4.11 -23.87
C ASP A 183 -6.16 -2.89 -22.94
N LYS A 184 -6.18 -3.09 -21.61
CA LYS A 184 -6.20 -2.03 -20.59
C LYS A 184 -4.82 -1.49 -20.22
N LEU A 185 -3.79 -2.25 -20.54
CA LEU A 185 -2.39 -1.91 -20.33
C LEU A 185 -1.63 -2.24 -21.61
N LYS A 186 -0.61 -1.44 -21.94
CA LYS A 186 0.26 -1.67 -23.11
C LYS A 186 1.72 -1.40 -22.76
N CYS A 187 2.60 -1.94 -23.59
CA CYS A 187 4.01 -1.57 -23.57
C CYS A 187 4.16 -0.03 -23.67
N GLY A 188 5.03 0.52 -22.83
CA GLY A 188 5.27 1.96 -22.70
C GLY A 188 4.38 2.68 -21.68
N ASP A 189 3.37 2.04 -21.09
CA ASP A 189 2.59 2.64 -20.01
C ASP A 189 3.42 2.78 -18.73
N THR A 190 3.18 3.88 -18.00
CA THR A 190 3.83 4.17 -16.71
C THR A 190 2.96 3.70 -15.56
N ILE A 191 3.59 3.05 -14.57
CA ILE A 191 2.94 2.58 -13.35
C ILE A 191 3.78 2.91 -12.12
N SER A 192 3.13 3.07 -10.97
CA SER A 192 3.80 3.06 -9.65
C SER A 192 3.59 1.70 -8.98
N PHE A 193 4.56 1.22 -8.20
CA PHE A 193 4.51 -0.05 -7.49
C PHE A 193 5.38 -0.09 -6.22
N HIS A 194 4.90 -0.78 -5.19
CA HIS A 194 5.65 -1.10 -3.97
C HIS A 194 6.75 -2.16 -4.21
N PRO A 195 7.84 -2.16 -3.43
CA PRO A 195 8.76 -3.31 -3.31
C PRO A 195 8.08 -4.68 -3.14
N LEU A 196 6.87 -4.77 -2.58
CA LEU A 196 6.17 -6.04 -2.33
C LEU A 196 5.64 -6.70 -3.63
N HIS A 197 5.46 -5.91 -4.69
CA HIS A 197 5.02 -6.42 -5.99
C HIS A 197 6.17 -7.04 -6.80
N VAL A 198 7.43 -6.82 -6.38
CA VAL A 198 8.61 -7.31 -7.11
C VAL A 198 8.73 -8.82 -6.96
N MET A 199 8.45 -9.53 -8.04
CA MET A 199 8.59 -10.99 -8.13
C MET A 199 10.03 -11.40 -8.50
N ALA A 200 10.74 -10.61 -9.30
CA ALA A 200 12.10 -10.90 -9.71
C ALA A 200 12.80 -9.61 -10.17
N VAL A 201 14.13 -9.61 -10.10
CA VAL A 201 15.00 -8.59 -10.72
C VAL A 201 15.73 -9.25 -11.87
N LEU A 202 15.95 -8.53 -12.97
CA LEU A 202 16.78 -9.02 -14.06
C LEU A 202 18.23 -9.09 -13.57
N GLU A 203 18.80 -10.28 -13.49
CA GLU A 203 20.24 -10.43 -13.27
C GLU A 203 20.97 -10.00 -14.54
N GLU A 204 21.92 -9.07 -14.45
CA GLU A 204 22.90 -8.87 -15.52
C GLU A 204 23.75 -10.14 -15.59
N ASP A 205 23.78 -10.80 -16.76
CA ASP A 205 24.66 -11.96 -17.00
C ASP A 205 26.11 -11.57 -16.59
N ALA A 206 26.62 -12.21 -15.53
CA ALA A 206 27.95 -11.97 -14.97
C ALA A 206 29.10 -12.37 -15.91
#